data_AF-A0AAU5Q0A6-F1
#
_entry.id   AF-A0AAU5Q0A6-F1
#
_cell.length_a   1.000
_cell.length_b   1.000
_cell.length_c   1.000
_cell.angle_alpha   90.00
_cell.angle_beta   90.00
_cell.angle_gamma   90.00
#
_symmetry.space_group_name_H-M   'P 1'
#
loop_
_entity.id
_entity.type
_entity.pdbx_description
1 polymer ?
#
loop_
_entity_poly.entity_id
_entity_poly.type
_entity_poly.pdbx_seq_one_letter_code
_entity_poly.pdbx_strand_id
1 'polypeptide(L)'
;MSEAAEPRPVVALGTKTVRDALAARGLVLRSHQPGTALATVADLIRETADNVDEVQQTLLQRADMAISQLQSVTQGRDRYRLGSTDGLLQSLGSEIDALVARRGEGIQLLRLLTTSYADLNGAPKPPPAPSRLPSPRRGGR
;
A
#
# COMPACT_ATOMS: atom_id res chain seq x y z
N MET A 1 31.99 8.54 15.36
CA MET A 1 31.33 7.28 15.76
C MET A 1 30.11 7.15 14.87
N SER A 2 30.17 6.27 13.87
CA SER A 2 29.10 6.08 12.89
C SER A 2 28.03 5.17 13.50
N GLU A 3 26.89 5.76 13.84
CA GLU A 3 25.69 5.00 14.19
C GLU A 3 25.24 4.28 12.93
N ALA A 4 25.46 2.97 12.87
CA ALA A 4 24.93 2.13 11.81
C ALA A 4 23.41 2.18 11.93
N ALA A 5 22.78 3.02 11.12
CA ALA A 5 21.33 3.12 11.05
C ALA A 5 20.80 1.70 10.78
N GLU A 6 20.11 1.11 11.75
CA GLU A 6 19.41 -0.15 11.55
C GLU A 6 18.54 -0.01 10.29
N PRO A 7 18.56 -1.00 9.38
CA PRO A 7 17.72 -0.94 8.19
C PRO A 7 16.27 -0.85 8.67
N ARG A 8 15.63 0.30 8.39
CA ARG A 8 14.21 0.51 8.72
C ARG A 8 13.43 -0.68 8.16
N PRO A 9 12.51 -1.28 8.94
CA PRO A 9 11.78 -2.46 8.50
C PRO A 9 11.09 -2.14 7.18
N VAL A 10 11.39 -2.94 6.15
CA VAL A 10 10.74 -2.82 4.83
C VAL A 10 9.24 -3.03 5.05
N VAL A 11 8.46 -1.99 4.80
CA VAL A 11 7.00 -2.06 4.93
C VAL A 11 6.45 -2.78 3.72
N ALA A 12 6.42 -4.11 3.81
CA ALA A 12 5.97 -5.01 2.75
C ALA A 12 4.42 -5.10 2.67
N LEU A 13 3.76 -3.96 2.44
CA LEU A 13 2.31 -3.82 2.36
C LEU A 13 1.68 -4.66 1.22
N GLY A 14 2.19 -4.57 0.01
CA GLY A 14 1.77 -5.37 -1.15
C GLY A 14 1.96 -6.85 -0.89
N THR A 15 3.14 -7.26 -0.45
CA THR A 15 3.42 -8.67 -0.09
C THR A 15 2.46 -9.18 0.98
N LYS A 16 2.22 -8.40 2.04
CA LYS A 16 1.26 -8.73 3.10
C LYS A 16 -0.16 -8.84 2.54
N THR A 17 -0.58 -7.90 1.69
CA THR A 17 -1.91 -7.86 1.08
C THR A 17 -2.18 -9.13 0.27
N VAL A 18 -1.20 -9.57 -0.53
CA VAL A 18 -1.30 -10.83 -1.29
C VAL A 18 -1.40 -12.03 -0.36
N ARG A 19 -0.52 -12.09 0.65
CA ARG A 19 -0.52 -13.19 1.63
C ARG A 19 -1.86 -13.33 2.33
N ASP A 20 -2.39 -12.22 2.83
CA ASP A 20 -3.67 -12.19 3.55
C ASP A 20 -4.84 -12.56 2.62
N ALA A 21 -4.85 -12.05 1.38
CA ALA A 21 -5.90 -12.32 0.39
C ALA A 21 -5.95 -13.79 -0.05
N LEU A 22 -4.79 -14.44 -0.18
CA LEU A 22 -4.70 -15.86 -0.52
C LEU A 22 -4.96 -16.76 0.70
N ALA A 23 -4.43 -16.40 1.87
CA ALA A 23 -4.67 -17.15 3.11
C ALA A 23 -6.15 -17.18 3.49
N ALA A 24 -6.89 -16.10 3.25
CA ALA A 24 -8.35 -16.05 3.42
C ALA A 24 -9.12 -17.07 2.57
N ARG A 25 -8.48 -17.63 1.52
CA ARG A 25 -9.02 -18.66 0.63
C ARG A 25 -8.33 -20.02 0.80
N GLY A 26 -7.49 -20.19 1.82
CA GLY A 26 -6.70 -21.41 2.02
C GLY A 26 -5.63 -21.64 0.95
N LEU A 27 -5.25 -20.59 0.22
CA LEU A 27 -4.27 -20.65 -0.86
C LEU A 27 -2.93 -20.07 -0.42
N VAL A 28 -1.90 -20.49 -1.14
CA VAL A 28 -0.56 -19.91 -1.08
C VAL A 28 -0.10 -19.64 -2.51
N LEU A 29 0.62 -18.53 -2.72
CA LEU A 29 1.22 -18.24 -4.01
C LEU A 29 2.37 -19.24 -4.25
N ARG A 30 2.25 -20.07 -5.28
CA ARG A 30 3.24 -21.10 -5.63
C ARG A 30 3.94 -20.75 -6.93
N SER A 31 5.11 -21.34 -7.13
CA SER A 31 5.73 -21.36 -8.45
C SER A 31 5.00 -22.37 -9.33
N HIS A 32 4.72 -21.96 -10.56
CA HIS A 32 4.00 -22.76 -11.56
C HIS A 32 4.92 -23.05 -12.75
N GLN A 33 4.52 -24.02 -13.56
CA GLN A 33 5.26 -24.33 -14.78
C GLN A 33 5.26 -23.10 -15.72
N PRO A 34 6.42 -22.68 -16.25
CA PRO A 34 6.50 -21.55 -17.18
C PRO A 34 5.59 -21.73 -18.39
N GLY A 35 5.02 -20.63 -18.89
CA GLY A 35 4.11 -20.62 -20.04
C GLY A 35 2.66 -21.00 -19.71
N THR A 36 2.33 -21.29 -18.44
CA THR A 36 0.93 -21.48 -18.01
C THR A 36 0.31 -20.14 -17.58
N ALA A 37 -1.03 -20.03 -17.72
CA ALA A 37 -1.75 -18.85 -17.25
C ALA A 37 -1.57 -18.61 -15.73
N LEU A 38 -1.46 -19.69 -14.94
CA LEU A 38 -1.18 -19.61 -13.51
C LEU A 38 0.20 -19.02 -13.22
N ALA A 39 1.23 -19.39 -14.00
CA ALA A 39 2.56 -18.78 -13.87
C ALA A 39 2.51 -17.29 -14.18
N THR A 40 1.91 -16.90 -15.30
CA THR A 40 1.78 -15.48 -15.68
C THR A 40 1.07 -14.66 -14.60
N VAL A 41 -0.05 -15.15 -14.07
CA VAL A 41 -0.78 -14.44 -13.01
C VAL A 41 0.03 -14.40 -11.71
N ALA A 42 0.72 -15.48 -11.36
CA ALA A 42 1.56 -15.51 -10.16
C ALA A 42 2.72 -14.51 -10.24
N ASP A 43 3.33 -14.37 -11.41
CA ASP A 43 4.42 -13.41 -11.64
C ASP A 43 3.91 -11.96 -11.62
N LEU A 44 2.77 -11.69 -12.26
CA LEU A 44 2.10 -10.38 -12.16
C LEU A 44 1.74 -10.00 -10.72
N ILE A 45 1.31 -10.98 -9.91
CA ILE A 45 1.03 -10.75 -8.47
C ILE A 45 2.30 -10.33 -7.74
N ARG A 46 3.43 -11.01 -7.99
CA ARG A 46 4.73 -10.70 -7.34
C ARG A 46 5.19 -9.31 -7.74
N GLU A 47 5.25 -9.02 -9.04
CA GLU A 47 5.68 -7.73 -9.56
C GLU A 47 4.80 -6.58 -9.03
N THR A 48 3.48 -6.77 -9.02
CA THR A 48 2.56 -5.75 -8.49
C THR A 48 2.73 -5.59 -6.98
N ALA A 49 3.00 -6.66 -6.23
CA ALA A 49 3.24 -6.59 -4.80
C ALA A 49 4.53 -5.83 -4.48
N ASP A 50 5.61 -6.14 -5.19
CA ASP A 50 6.90 -5.46 -5.07
C ASP A 50 6.77 -3.96 -5.40
N ASN A 51 6.06 -3.63 -6.48
CA ASN A 51 5.76 -2.24 -6.85
C ASN A 51 4.97 -1.49 -5.75
N VAL A 52 3.99 -2.15 -5.12
CA VAL A 52 3.24 -1.55 -4.00
C VAL A 52 4.14 -1.36 -2.78
N ASP A 53 5.07 -2.27 -2.53
CA ASP A 53 6.05 -2.18 -1.42
C ASP A 53 7.02 -1.01 -1.64
N GLU A 54 7.51 -0.82 -2.86
CA GLU A 54 8.36 0.31 -3.24
C GLU A 54 7.63 1.65 -3.12
N VAL A 55 6.38 1.73 -3.60
CA VAL A 55 5.55 2.94 -3.48
C VAL A 55 5.28 3.25 -2.01
N GLN A 56 4.98 2.25 -1.20
CA GLN A 56 4.76 2.42 0.24
C GLN A 56 6.02 2.91 0.95
N GLN A 57 7.20 2.35 0.62
CA GLN A 57 8.47 2.80 1.18
C GLN A 57 8.76 4.25 0.79
N THR A 58 8.57 4.60 -0.48
CA THR A 58 8.77 5.97 -0.98
C THR A 58 7.83 6.95 -0.28
N LEU A 59 6.55 6.57 -0.14
CA LEU A 59 5.55 7.38 0.56
C LEU A 59 5.97 7.67 2.01
N LEU A 60 6.48 6.68 2.74
CA LEU A 60 6.98 6.87 4.11
C LEU A 60 8.18 7.81 4.16
N GLN A 61 9.12 7.69 3.22
CA GLN A 61 10.26 8.60 3.14
C GLN A 61 9.81 10.05 2.89
N ARG A 62 8.87 10.27 1.96
CA ARG A 62 8.33 11.62 1.68
C ARG A 62 7.55 12.18 2.87
N ALA A 63 6.78 11.35 3.56
CA ALA A 63 6.07 11.74 4.78
C ALA A 63 7.05 12.15 5.89
N ASP A 64 8.12 11.38 6.13
CA ASP A 64 9.16 11.72 7.11
C ASP A 64 9.86 13.04 6.78
N MET A 65 10.14 13.27 5.49
CA MET A 65 10.71 14.54 5.03
C MET A 65 9.74 15.70 5.29
N ALA A 66 8.45 15.54 4.97
CA ALA A 66 7.44 16.57 5.21
C ALA A 66 7.30 16.88 6.71
N ILE A 67 7.28 15.85 7.57
CA ILE A 67 7.25 16.01 9.03
C ILE A 67 8.48 16.81 9.51
N SER A 68 9.67 16.44 9.04
CA SER A 68 10.92 17.12 9.43
C SER A 68 10.92 18.61 9.03
N GLN A 69 10.38 18.92 7.85
CA GLN A 69 10.26 20.30 7.37
C GLN A 69 9.24 21.09 8.19
N LEU A 70 8.06 20.51 8.47
CA LEU A 70 7.05 21.14 9.33
C LEU A 70 7.58 21.38 10.75
N GLN A 71 8.38 20.47 11.30
CA GLN A 71 9.05 20.66 12.59
C GLN A 71 10.06 21.82 12.56
N SER A 72 10.82 21.98 11.48
CA SER A 72 11.74 23.12 11.30
C SER A 72 10.99 24.46 11.29
N VAL A 73 9.88 24.53 10.56
CA VAL A 73 9.02 25.72 10.46
C VAL A 73 8.44 26.07 11.83
N THR A 74 7.84 25.10 12.53
CA THR A 74 7.21 25.32 13.85
C THR A 74 8.20 25.74 14.94
N GLN A 75 9.46 25.30 14.84
CA GLN A 75 10.54 25.72 15.76
C GLN A 75 11.13 27.11 15.42
N GLY A 76 10.62 27.79 14.39
CA GLY A 76 11.08 29.11 13.97
C GLY A 76 12.50 29.11 13.40
N ARG A 77 13.07 27.94 13.10
CA ARG A 77 14.39 27.80 12.46
C ARG A 77 14.39 28.32 11.01
N ASP A 78 13.21 28.51 10.44
CA ASP A 78 12.99 28.99 9.09
C ASP A 78 12.60 30.48 8.96
N ARG A 79 12.71 31.25 10.05
CA ARG A 79 12.37 32.69 10.09
C ARG A 79 13.06 33.57 9.03
N TYR A 80 14.09 33.07 8.34
CA TYR A 80 14.83 33.78 7.28
C TYR A 80 14.68 33.18 5.87
N ARG A 81 13.86 32.13 5.70
CA ARG A 81 13.72 31.39 4.43
C ARG A 81 12.27 31.22 3.95
N LEU A 82 11.35 32.06 4.46
CA LEU A 82 9.89 31.95 4.28
C LEU A 82 9.40 31.69 2.84
N GLY A 83 10.14 32.04 1.78
CA GLY A 83 9.74 31.73 0.40
C GLY A 83 10.12 30.33 -0.10
N SER A 84 11.17 29.70 0.45
CA SER A 84 11.71 28.44 -0.09
C SER A 84 11.07 27.20 0.54
N THR A 85 10.64 27.28 1.79
CA THR A 85 10.10 26.12 2.53
C THR A 85 8.65 25.85 2.17
N ASP A 86 7.85 26.89 1.92
CA ASP A 86 6.45 26.74 1.49
C ASP A 86 6.36 26.01 0.14
N GLY A 87 7.21 26.35 -0.83
CA GLY A 87 7.27 25.65 -2.12
C GLY A 87 7.71 24.19 -2.01
N LEU A 88 8.64 23.90 -1.10
CA LEU A 88 9.09 22.53 -0.85
C LEU A 88 8.00 21.70 -0.16
N LEU A 89 7.30 22.24 0.83
CA LEU A 89 6.17 21.57 1.48
C LEU A 89 5.02 21.32 0.50
N GLN A 90 4.72 22.29 -0.38
CA GLN A 90 3.71 22.11 -1.43
C GLN A 90 4.10 21.00 -2.41
N SER A 91 5.38 20.94 -2.82
CA SER A 91 5.89 19.87 -3.68
C SER A 91 5.84 18.50 -3.00
N LEU A 92 6.21 18.42 -1.72
CA LEU A 92 6.12 17.17 -0.96
C LEU A 92 4.66 16.73 -0.80
N GLY A 93 3.73 17.67 -0.57
CA GLY A 93 2.30 17.37 -0.50
C GLY A 93 1.77 16.74 -1.78
N SER A 94 2.07 17.31 -2.95
CA SER A 94 1.63 16.75 -4.23
C SER A 94 2.27 15.40 -4.56
N GLU A 95 3.55 15.20 -4.22
CA GLU A 95 4.22 13.90 -4.34
C GLU A 95 3.54 12.83 -3.46
N ILE A 96 3.23 13.18 -2.20
CA ILE A 96 2.55 12.29 -1.26
C ILE A 96 1.18 11.89 -1.80
N ASP A 97 0.37 12.85 -2.26
CA ASP A 97 -0.96 12.58 -2.82
C ASP A 97 -0.89 11.64 -4.03
N ALA A 98 0.08 11.87 -4.94
CA ALA A 98 0.28 11.02 -6.11
C ALA A 98 0.69 9.59 -5.73
N LEU A 99 1.57 9.44 -4.74
CA LEU A 99 1.99 8.14 -4.22
C LEU A 99 0.85 7.40 -3.51
N VAL A 100 0.00 8.10 -2.77
CA VAL A 100 -1.20 7.52 -2.14
C VAL A 100 -2.17 6.98 -3.19
N ALA A 101 -2.41 7.73 -4.26
CA ALA A 101 -3.26 7.29 -5.36
C ALA A 101 -2.70 6.03 -6.04
N ARG A 102 -1.41 6.04 -6.40
CA ARG A 102 -0.71 4.88 -7.00
C ARG A 102 -0.74 3.65 -6.11
N ARG A 103 -0.53 3.81 -4.80
CA ARG A 103 -0.66 2.71 -3.83
C ARG A 103 -2.07 2.14 -3.83
N GLY A 104 -3.09 3.01 -3.88
CA GLY A 104 -4.49 2.61 -3.95
C GLY A 104 -4.80 1.77 -5.20
N GLU A 105 -4.35 2.22 -6.36
CA GLU A 105 -4.48 1.52 -7.64
C GLU A 105 -3.78 0.14 -7.60
N GLY A 106 -2.54 0.10 -7.11
CA GLY A 106 -1.78 -1.16 -6.97
C GLY A 106 -2.48 -2.17 -6.07
N ILE A 107 -3.04 -1.74 -4.93
CA ILE A 107 -3.83 -2.61 -4.04
C ILE A 107 -5.10 -3.12 -4.73
N GLN A 108 -5.78 -2.30 -5.53
CA GLN A 108 -6.96 -2.74 -6.30
C GLN A 108 -6.56 -3.79 -7.34
N LEU A 109 -5.46 -3.58 -8.07
CA LEU A 109 -4.94 -4.55 -9.02
C LEU A 109 -4.57 -5.88 -8.35
N LEU A 110 -3.90 -5.85 -7.19
CA LEU A 110 -3.59 -7.05 -6.41
C LEU A 110 -4.84 -7.84 -6.02
N ARG A 111 -5.94 -7.16 -5.67
CA ARG A 111 -7.21 -7.84 -5.35
C ARG A 111 -7.80 -8.56 -6.56
N LEU A 112 -7.72 -7.94 -7.74
CA LEU A 112 -8.18 -8.56 -8.98
C LEU A 112 -7.32 -9.78 -9.34
N LEU A 113 -5.99 -9.61 -9.33
CA LEU A 113 -5.06 -10.68 -9.68
C LEU A 113 -5.15 -11.88 -8.71
N THR A 114 -5.23 -11.62 -7.39
CA THR A 114 -5.39 -12.70 -6.40
C THR A 114 -6.72 -13.41 -6.51
N THR A 115 -7.78 -12.72 -6.95
CA THR A 115 -9.08 -13.35 -7.26
C THR A 115 -8.96 -14.24 -8.49
N SER A 116 -8.39 -13.73 -9.59
CA SER A 116 -8.16 -14.53 -10.81
C SER A 116 -7.28 -15.76 -10.53
N TYR A 117 -6.22 -15.60 -9.73
CA TYR A 117 -5.37 -16.70 -9.32
C TYR A 117 -6.12 -17.76 -8.50
N ALA A 118 -7.02 -17.34 -7.62
CA ALA A 118 -7.85 -18.25 -6.85
C ALA A 118 -8.85 -19.01 -7.73
N ASP A 119 -9.49 -18.32 -8.67
CA ASP A 119 -10.43 -18.91 -9.62
C ASP A 119 -9.73 -19.94 -10.52
N LEU A 120 -8.51 -19.64 -11.00
CA LEU A 120 -7.69 -20.58 -11.79
C LEU A 120 -7.24 -21.80 -10.98
N ASN A 121 -7.10 -21.67 -9.64
CA ASN A 121 -6.81 -22.80 -8.75
C ASN A 121 -8.07 -23.57 -8.31
N GLY A 122 -9.25 -23.20 -8.81
CA GLY A 122 -10.52 -23.83 -8.41
C GLY A 122 -10.89 -23.62 -6.95
N ALA A 123 -10.36 -22.56 -6.31
CA ALA A 123 -10.66 -22.30 -4.91
C ALA A 123 -12.10 -21.81 -4.74
N PRO A 124 -12.81 -22.24 -3.68
CA PRO A 124 -14.16 -21.77 -3.40
C PRO A 124 -14.16 -20.25 -3.19
N LYS A 125 -15.13 -19.56 -3.82
CA LYS A 125 -15.29 -18.11 -3.64
C LYS A 125 -15.49 -17.81 -2.14
N PRO A 126 -14.79 -16.81 -1.59
CA PRO A 126 -14.98 -16.43 -0.20
C PRO A 126 -16.46 -16.05 0.01
N PRO A 127 -17.06 -16.42 1.15
CA PRO A 127 -18.43 -16.05 1.44
C PRO A 127 -18.57 -14.52 1.40
N PRO A 128 -19.68 -13.99 0.87
CA PRO A 128 -19.90 -12.55 0.84
C PRO A 128 -19.77 -12.00 2.27
N ALA A 129 -19.04 -10.89 2.41
CA ALA A 129 -18.94 -10.21 3.70
C ALA A 129 -20.35 -9.94 4.23
N PRO A 130 -20.60 -10.13 5.54
CA PRO A 130 -21.93 -9.90 6.10
C PRO A 130 -22.36 -8.48 5.76
N SER A 131 -23.44 -8.38 4.98
CA SER A 131 -24.04 -7.12 4.61
C SER A 131 -24.40 -6.39 5.90
N ARG A 132 -23.72 -5.28 6.18
CA ARG A 132 -24.10 -4.39 7.28
C ARG A 132 -25.44 -3.78 6.89
N LEU A 133 -26.53 -4.49 7.18
CA LEU A 133 -27.86 -3.93 7.12
C LEU A 133 -27.84 -2.64 7.97
N PRO A 134 -28.26 -1.49 7.44
CA PRO A 134 -28.37 -0.28 8.24
C PRO A 134 -29.26 -0.61 9.43
N SER A 135 -28.74 -0.41 10.64
CA SER A 135 -29.50 -0.66 11.87
C SER A 135 -30.81 0.12 11.78
N PRO A 136 -31.97 -0.52 12.08
CA PRO A 136 -33.23 0.19 12.07
C PRO A 136 -33.13 1.36 13.06
N ARG A 137 -33.28 2.58 12.52
CA ARG A 137 -33.39 3.81 13.30
C ARG A 137 -34.59 3.61 14.22
N ARG A 138 -34.34 3.34 15.50
CA ARG A 138 -35.36 3.21 16.52
C ARG A 138 -36.00 4.59 16.72
N GLY A 139 -37.03 4.88 15.92
CA GLY A 139 -37.94 5.98 16.16
C GLY A 139 -38.86 5.65 17.33
N GLY A 140 -39.07 6.61 18.22
CA GLY A 140 -39.97 6.55 19.38
C GLY A 140 -39.21 6.83 20.67
N ARG A 141 -39.43 7.94 21.39
CA ARG A 141 -40.59 8.84 21.50
C ARG A 141 -40.14 10.29 21.58
#